data_AF-A0A258XIS9-F1
#
_entry.id   AF-A0A258XIS9-F1
#
_cell.length_a   1.000
_cell.length_b   1.000
_cell.length_c   1.000
_cell.angle_alpha   90.00
_cell.angle_beta   90.00
_cell.angle_gamma   90.00
#
_symmetry.space_group_name_H-M   'P 1'
#
loop_
_entity.id
_entity.type
_entity.pdbx_description
1 polymer ?
#
loop_
_entity_poly.entity_id
_entity_poly.type
_entity_poly.pdbx_seq_one_letter_code
_entity_poly.pdbx_strand_id
1 'polypeptide(L)'
;NVWAHNVERAPLVKGGAQVTMINNVIYNPGHRAVHYNLMNLEWQGYPYVTGEITAVGNVMRGGNDTDPGMPFLMLGGDGDLKYFGKDNRAVDRHGNPLPQFGRYGETQAKLITAKAPMTDLSRYSVLPSGDVETSVLQTAGARPWDRAPDDIRVLFFVAEGRGDIIDDESEVGGYPQPVPTHAPFNEVDWNLDTMTPKSGRYPGQKAGAQEKLSTRDAAMRAQ
;
A
#
# COMPACT_ATOMS: atom_id res chain seq x y z
N ASN A 1 0.50 -3.34 2.79
CA ASN A 1 0.89 -1.93 3.08
C ASN A 1 -0.29 -1.00 2.91
N VAL A 2 -0.22 0.23 3.43
CA VAL A 2 -1.18 1.31 3.15
C VAL A 2 -0.46 2.41 2.37
N TRP A 3 -0.94 2.74 1.17
CA TRP A 3 -0.63 3.97 0.45
C TRP A 3 -1.88 4.83 0.50
N ALA A 4 -1.80 6.00 1.10
CA ALA A 4 -2.95 6.89 1.30
C ALA A 4 -2.59 8.28 0.80
N HIS A 5 -3.42 8.85 -0.06
CA HIS A 5 -3.26 10.21 -0.58
C HIS A 5 -1.92 10.41 -1.32
N ASN A 6 -1.48 9.39 -2.05
CA ASN A 6 -0.34 9.49 -2.95
C ASN A 6 -0.82 9.88 -4.35
N VAL A 7 -0.25 10.94 -4.95
CA VAL A 7 -0.57 11.34 -6.34
C VAL A 7 -0.36 10.17 -7.31
N GLU A 8 0.78 9.49 -7.19
CA GLU A 8 1.13 8.39 -8.06
C GLU A 8 2.13 7.43 -7.39
N ARG A 9 2.47 6.34 -8.09
CA ARG A 9 3.57 5.41 -7.77
C ARG A 9 3.28 4.57 -6.53
N ALA A 10 2.17 3.85 -6.53
CA ALA A 10 1.81 2.91 -5.48
C ALA A 10 1.88 1.43 -5.91
N PRO A 11 3.00 0.89 -6.46
CA PRO A 11 4.28 1.51 -6.83
C PRO A 11 4.37 1.90 -8.33
N LEU A 12 5.47 2.57 -8.70
CA LEU A 12 6.02 2.57 -10.06
C LEU A 12 7.02 1.42 -10.20
N VAL A 13 6.81 0.53 -11.16
CA VAL A 13 7.72 -0.55 -11.50
C VAL A 13 8.45 -0.22 -12.79
N LYS A 14 9.78 -0.30 -12.79
CA LYS A 14 10.61 -0.05 -13.98
C LYS A 14 10.92 -1.34 -14.73
N GLY A 15 11.30 -1.21 -16.00
CA GLY A 15 11.70 -2.36 -16.82
C GLY A 15 12.75 -3.26 -16.16
N GLY A 16 12.57 -4.57 -16.35
CA GLY A 16 13.38 -5.62 -15.73
C GLY A 16 13.13 -5.85 -14.23
N ALA A 17 12.41 -4.97 -13.52
CA ALA A 17 12.07 -5.20 -12.12
C ALA A 17 11.01 -6.30 -11.98
N GLN A 18 11.11 -7.07 -10.89
CA GLN A 18 10.17 -8.13 -10.54
C GLN A 18 9.55 -7.81 -9.18
N VAL A 19 8.24 -7.67 -9.15
CA VAL A 19 7.50 -7.21 -7.96
C VAL A 19 6.38 -8.18 -7.62
N THR A 20 6.26 -8.51 -6.34
CA THR A 20 5.13 -9.25 -5.79
C THR A 20 4.37 -8.37 -4.80
N MET A 21 3.13 -8.01 -5.14
CA MET A 21 2.24 -7.17 -4.35
C MET A 21 1.10 -8.00 -3.78
N ILE A 22 1.10 -8.20 -2.47
CA ILE A 22 0.10 -9.00 -1.76
C ILE A 22 -0.56 -8.16 -0.66
N ASN A 23 -1.89 -8.22 -0.54
CA ASN A 23 -2.68 -7.62 0.57
C ASN A 23 -2.34 -6.15 0.85
N ASN A 24 -2.51 -5.31 -0.17
CA ASN A 24 -2.21 -3.88 -0.12
C ASN A 24 -3.47 -3.04 -0.16
N VAL A 25 -3.47 -1.90 0.52
CA VAL A 25 -4.53 -0.88 0.44
C VAL A 25 -3.95 0.37 -0.21
N ILE A 26 -4.50 0.76 -1.35
CA ILE A 26 -4.19 2.00 -2.06
C ILE A 26 -5.45 2.87 -1.98
N TYR A 27 -5.39 3.94 -1.19
CA TYR A 27 -6.52 4.82 -0.95
C TYR A 27 -6.25 6.22 -1.48
N ASN A 28 -7.24 6.79 -2.17
CA ASN A 28 -7.19 8.11 -2.78
C ASN A 28 -5.92 8.34 -3.64
N PRO A 29 -5.57 7.43 -4.58
CA PRO A 29 -4.51 7.73 -5.53
C PRO A 29 -4.94 8.90 -6.42
N GLY A 30 -4.05 9.84 -6.74
CA GLY A 30 -4.40 11.01 -7.55
C GLY A 30 -4.54 10.66 -9.04
N HIS A 31 -3.40 10.56 -9.73
CA HIS A 31 -3.32 10.35 -11.17
C HIS A 31 -2.99 8.92 -11.59
N ARG A 32 -2.36 8.12 -10.71
CA ARG A 32 -2.06 6.70 -10.97
C ARG A 32 -1.97 5.90 -9.67
N ALA A 33 -2.47 4.66 -9.68
CA ALA A 33 -2.20 3.71 -8.61
C ALA A 33 -0.91 2.92 -8.89
N VAL A 34 -1.04 1.61 -9.18
CA VAL A 34 0.06 0.78 -9.65
C VAL A 34 0.36 1.16 -11.09
N HIS A 35 1.62 1.39 -11.42
CA HIS A 35 1.98 1.57 -12.81
C HIS A 35 3.36 1.05 -13.13
N TYR A 36 3.56 0.76 -14.41
CA TYR A 36 4.83 0.27 -14.96
C TYR A 36 5.27 1.15 -16.12
N ASN A 37 6.58 1.34 -16.25
CA ASN A 37 7.18 1.78 -17.51
C ASN A 37 8.62 1.31 -17.68
N LEU A 38 9.00 1.14 -18.94
CA LEU A 38 10.39 1.24 -19.40
C LEU A 38 10.35 2.25 -20.54
N MET A 39 10.83 3.47 -20.34
CA MET A 39 10.79 4.50 -21.39
C MET A 39 12.05 4.40 -22.26
N ASN A 40 11.90 4.46 -23.58
CA ASN A 40 13.06 4.48 -24.49
C ASN A 40 14.05 5.62 -24.18
N LEU A 41 13.54 6.80 -23.80
CA LEU A 41 14.35 7.96 -23.38
C LEU A 41 15.36 7.64 -22.27
N GLU A 42 15.02 6.74 -21.35
CA GLU A 42 15.85 6.36 -20.21
C GLU A 42 16.68 5.10 -20.49
N TRP A 43 16.40 4.40 -21.60
CA TRP A 43 16.90 3.06 -21.91
C TRP A 43 17.66 2.98 -23.24
N GLN A 44 18.04 4.12 -23.80
CA GLN A 44 18.67 4.22 -25.11
C GLN A 44 19.95 3.37 -25.20
N GLY A 45 20.06 2.58 -26.26
CA GLY A 45 21.23 1.73 -26.53
C GLY A 45 21.22 0.38 -25.82
N TYR A 46 20.19 0.08 -25.02
CA TYR A 46 20.02 -1.20 -24.34
C TYR A 46 18.76 -1.93 -24.81
N PRO A 47 18.80 -3.27 -24.94
CA PRO A 47 17.59 -4.05 -25.16
C PRO A 47 16.58 -3.84 -24.03
N TYR A 48 15.29 -3.80 -24.37
CA TYR A 48 14.25 -3.75 -23.36
C TYR A 48 14.21 -5.03 -22.56
N VAL A 49 14.06 -4.90 -21.25
CA VAL A 49 13.91 -6.03 -20.33
C VAL A 49 12.49 -6.02 -19.81
N THR A 50 11.76 -7.10 -20.06
CA THR A 50 10.37 -7.27 -19.58
C THR A 50 10.36 -7.24 -18.05
N GLY A 51 9.59 -6.31 -17.47
CA GLY A 51 9.30 -6.32 -16.04
C GLY A 51 8.22 -7.35 -15.70
N GLU A 52 8.13 -7.71 -14.42
CA GLU A 52 7.14 -8.66 -13.91
C GLU A 52 6.39 -8.11 -12.69
N ILE A 53 5.07 -8.21 -12.69
CA ILE A 53 4.23 -7.88 -11.52
C ILE A 53 3.28 -9.03 -11.21
N THR A 54 3.43 -9.64 -10.04
CA THR A 54 2.43 -10.53 -9.42
C THR A 54 1.63 -9.71 -8.42
N ALA A 55 0.35 -9.44 -8.69
CA ALA A 55 -0.54 -8.68 -7.82
C ALA A 55 -1.71 -9.55 -7.35
N VAL A 56 -1.78 -9.85 -6.04
CA VAL A 56 -2.82 -10.70 -5.46
C VAL A 56 -3.46 -10.07 -4.22
N GLY A 57 -4.79 -10.05 -4.13
CA GLY A 57 -5.49 -9.60 -2.92
C GLY A 57 -5.33 -8.11 -2.62
N ASN A 58 -5.02 -7.27 -3.61
CA ASN A 58 -4.83 -5.84 -3.36
C ASN A 58 -6.17 -5.09 -3.47
N VAL A 59 -6.33 -4.01 -2.72
CA VAL A 59 -7.50 -3.14 -2.72
C VAL A 59 -7.05 -1.74 -3.13
N MET A 60 -7.61 -1.23 -4.22
CA MET A 60 -7.56 0.17 -4.59
C MET A 60 -8.95 0.77 -4.40
N ARG A 61 -9.05 1.81 -3.57
CA ARG A 61 -10.26 2.59 -3.38
C ARG A 61 -9.99 4.06 -3.69
N GLY A 62 -10.75 4.61 -4.64
CA GLY A 62 -10.68 6.04 -4.96
C GLY A 62 -11.11 6.92 -3.79
N GLY A 63 -10.60 8.16 -3.77
CA GLY A 63 -10.97 9.18 -2.80
C GLY A 63 -11.39 10.48 -3.48
N ASN A 64 -11.19 11.61 -2.79
CA ASN A 64 -11.57 12.93 -3.27
C ASN A 64 -10.76 13.38 -4.50
N ASP A 65 -9.50 12.96 -4.60
CA ASP A 65 -8.54 13.42 -5.61
C ASP A 65 -8.30 12.41 -6.71
N THR A 66 -8.93 11.23 -6.63
CA THR A 66 -8.76 10.19 -7.63
C THR A 66 -9.42 10.57 -8.94
N ASP A 67 -8.63 10.59 -10.01
CA ASP A 67 -9.15 10.84 -11.35
C ASP A 67 -10.28 9.85 -11.70
N PRO A 68 -11.38 10.31 -12.30
CA PRO A 68 -12.49 9.45 -12.70
C PRO A 68 -12.03 8.30 -13.61
N GLY A 69 -12.50 7.07 -13.32
CA GLY A 69 -12.16 5.90 -14.12
C GLY A 69 -10.74 5.36 -13.92
N MET A 70 -10.05 5.77 -12.85
CA MET A 70 -8.69 5.32 -12.50
C MET A 70 -8.52 3.79 -12.61
N PRO A 71 -7.65 3.29 -13.49
CA PRO A 71 -7.32 1.87 -13.52
C PRO A 71 -6.45 1.43 -12.34
N PHE A 72 -6.60 0.18 -11.89
CA PHE A 72 -5.71 -0.41 -10.88
C PHE A 72 -4.24 -0.42 -11.33
N LEU A 73 -3.99 -0.93 -12.54
CA LEU A 73 -2.68 -0.99 -13.16
C LEU A 73 -2.65 -0.13 -14.42
N MET A 74 -1.66 0.75 -14.54
CA MET A 74 -1.41 1.48 -15.77
C MET A 74 -0.07 1.12 -16.43
N LEU A 75 -0.10 0.88 -17.74
CA LEU A 75 1.09 0.61 -18.57
C LEU A 75 1.50 1.85 -19.37
N GLY A 76 2.78 2.19 -19.31
CA GLY A 76 3.41 3.20 -20.16
C GLY A 76 4.81 2.78 -20.59
N GLY A 77 5.51 3.67 -21.30
CA GLY A 77 6.83 3.37 -21.88
C GLY A 77 6.75 2.35 -23.02
N ASP A 78 7.88 1.83 -23.47
CA ASP A 78 8.05 1.02 -24.67
C ASP A 78 8.30 -0.46 -24.39
N GLY A 79 8.79 -0.79 -23.20
CA GLY A 79 9.06 -2.17 -22.80
C GLY A 79 7.80 -2.92 -22.35
N ASP A 80 7.77 -4.23 -22.58
CA ASP A 80 6.66 -5.09 -22.19
C ASP A 80 6.59 -5.29 -20.66
N LEU A 81 5.39 -5.57 -20.15
CA LEU A 81 5.13 -5.99 -18.78
C LEU A 81 4.48 -7.36 -18.77
N LYS A 82 5.05 -8.31 -18.03
CA LYS A 82 4.37 -9.56 -17.68
C LYS A 82 3.59 -9.40 -16.38
N TYR A 83 2.30 -9.68 -16.41
CA TYR A 83 1.40 -9.40 -15.29
C TYR A 83 0.56 -10.61 -14.90
N PHE A 84 0.56 -10.94 -13.61
CA PHE A 84 -0.39 -11.87 -13.00
C PHE A 84 -1.24 -11.10 -11.99
N GLY A 85 -2.55 -11.03 -12.23
CA GLY A 85 -3.51 -10.42 -11.32
C GLY A 85 -4.51 -11.45 -10.81
N LYS A 86 -4.74 -11.52 -9.50
CA LYS A 86 -5.78 -12.38 -8.90
C LYS A 86 -6.42 -11.68 -7.69
N ASP A 87 -7.74 -11.62 -7.67
CA ASP A 87 -8.50 -11.05 -6.56
C ASP A 87 -8.01 -9.64 -6.16
N ASN A 88 -7.74 -8.77 -7.15
CA ASN A 88 -7.48 -7.36 -6.88
C ASN A 88 -8.82 -6.60 -7.00
N ARG A 89 -9.18 -5.84 -5.98
CA ARG A 89 -10.37 -4.99 -5.98
C ARG A 89 -9.97 -3.56 -6.37
N ALA A 90 -10.69 -2.98 -7.31
CA ALA A 90 -10.54 -1.58 -7.72
C ALA A 90 -11.92 -0.94 -7.74
N VAL A 91 -12.14 0.06 -6.89
CA VAL A 91 -13.42 0.78 -6.80
C VAL A 91 -13.21 2.27 -6.66
N ASP A 92 -14.15 3.07 -7.12
CA ASP A 92 -14.15 4.51 -6.91
C ASP A 92 -14.53 4.85 -5.45
N ARG A 93 -14.59 6.15 -5.14
CA ARG A 93 -14.99 6.65 -3.81
C ARG A 93 -16.40 6.26 -3.37
N HIS A 94 -17.23 5.81 -4.30
CA HIS A 94 -18.62 5.39 -4.06
C HIS A 94 -18.77 3.86 -4.08
N GLY A 95 -17.69 3.12 -4.29
CA GLY A 95 -17.70 1.66 -4.37
C GLY A 95 -18.05 1.11 -5.75
N ASN A 96 -18.18 1.94 -6.78
CA ASN A 96 -18.40 1.46 -8.14
C ASN A 96 -17.12 0.81 -8.68
N PRO A 97 -17.22 -0.29 -9.44
CA PRO A 97 -16.05 -0.94 -10.03
C PRO A 97 -15.25 0.00 -10.94
N LEU A 98 -13.92 -0.02 -10.78
CA LEU A 98 -12.97 0.66 -11.65
C LEU A 98 -12.25 -0.35 -12.57
N PRO A 99 -11.68 0.12 -13.70
CA PRO A 99 -10.91 -0.74 -14.60
C PRO A 99 -9.72 -1.40 -13.89
N GLN A 100 -9.41 -2.64 -14.26
CA GLN A 100 -8.22 -3.32 -13.75
C GLN A 100 -6.94 -2.90 -14.48
N PHE A 101 -7.07 -2.41 -15.72
CA PHE A 101 -5.95 -2.09 -16.58
C PHE A 101 -6.24 -0.86 -17.43
N GLY A 102 -5.24 0.00 -17.60
CA GLY A 102 -5.24 1.09 -18.57
C GLY A 102 -3.84 1.47 -19.02
N ARG A 103 -3.74 2.54 -19.80
CA ARG A 103 -2.48 3.03 -20.37
C ARG A 103 -2.35 4.54 -20.16
N TYR A 104 -1.11 5.01 -20.09
CA TYR A 104 -0.77 6.44 -20.07
C TYR A 104 0.29 6.79 -21.12
N GLY A 105 0.32 6.00 -22.19
CA GLY A 105 1.15 6.20 -23.37
C GLY A 105 0.70 5.25 -24.49
N GLU A 106 0.77 5.74 -25.72
CA GLU A 106 0.44 4.98 -26.94
C GLU A 106 1.74 4.51 -27.61
N THR A 107 2.23 3.36 -27.18
CA THR A 107 3.52 2.79 -27.58
C THR A 107 3.39 1.32 -27.98
N GLN A 108 4.52 0.70 -28.34
CA GLN A 108 4.60 -0.74 -28.65
C GLN A 108 4.48 -1.67 -27.42
N ALA A 109 4.54 -1.14 -26.19
CA ALA A 109 4.56 -1.95 -24.98
C ALA A 109 3.31 -2.82 -24.88
N LYS A 110 3.51 -4.11 -24.55
CA LYS A 110 2.45 -5.09 -24.35
C LYS A 110 2.30 -5.44 -22.88
N LEU A 111 1.04 -5.62 -22.46
CA LEU A 111 0.72 -6.35 -21.25
C LEU A 111 0.64 -7.84 -21.60
N ILE A 112 1.60 -8.62 -21.10
CA ILE A 112 1.67 -10.07 -21.26
C ILE A 112 1.02 -10.71 -20.03
N THR A 113 -0.25 -11.10 -20.14
CA THR A 113 -0.96 -11.74 -19.03
C THR A 113 -0.38 -13.14 -18.75
N ALA A 114 0.15 -13.33 -17.55
CA ALA A 114 0.65 -14.61 -17.08
C ALA A 114 -0.50 -15.48 -16.54
N LYS A 115 -0.39 -16.80 -16.73
CA LYS A 115 -1.40 -17.78 -16.25
C LYS A 115 -1.21 -18.18 -14.79
N ALA A 116 -0.02 -17.94 -14.24
CA ALA A 116 0.36 -18.28 -12.87
C ALA A 116 1.25 -17.17 -12.29
N PRO A 117 1.34 -17.05 -10.95
CA PRO A 117 2.27 -16.14 -10.29
C PRO A 117 3.72 -16.36 -10.76
N MET A 118 4.49 -15.27 -10.91
CA MET A 118 5.92 -15.35 -11.23
C MET A 118 6.79 -15.63 -10.00
N THR A 119 6.22 -15.51 -8.80
CA THR A 119 6.86 -15.80 -7.53
C THR A 119 6.06 -16.85 -6.78
N ASP A 120 6.75 -17.74 -6.05
CA ASP A 120 6.09 -18.68 -5.16
C ASP A 120 5.33 -17.96 -4.04
N LEU A 121 4.01 -18.13 -4.04
CA LEU A 121 3.12 -17.51 -3.06
C LEU A 121 2.92 -18.35 -1.80
N SER A 122 3.42 -19.60 -1.77
CA SER A 122 3.16 -20.56 -0.67
C SER A 122 3.66 -20.06 0.69
N ARG A 123 4.67 -19.19 0.70
CA ARG A 123 5.24 -18.57 1.91
C ARG A 123 4.45 -17.38 2.46
N TYR A 124 3.39 -16.95 1.78
CA TYR A 124 2.60 -15.77 2.16
C TYR A 124 1.18 -16.15 2.58
N SER A 125 0.68 -15.48 3.61
CA SER A 125 -0.74 -15.52 3.98
C SER A 125 -1.54 -14.55 3.12
N VAL A 126 -1.99 -15.00 1.95
CA VAL A 126 -2.85 -14.22 1.06
C VAL A 126 -4.26 -14.17 1.65
N LEU A 127 -4.80 -12.96 1.82
CA LEU A 127 -6.16 -12.75 2.31
C LEU A 127 -7.12 -12.57 1.14
N PRO A 128 -8.41 -12.92 1.28
CA PRO A 128 -9.44 -12.45 0.36
C PRO A 128 -9.44 -10.91 0.34
N SER A 129 -9.55 -10.30 -0.84
CA SER A 129 -9.49 -8.83 -0.99
C SER A 129 -10.53 -8.07 -0.15
N GLY A 130 -11.67 -8.71 0.17
CA GLY A 130 -12.68 -8.16 1.07
C GLY A 130 -12.22 -7.96 2.52
N ASP A 131 -11.23 -8.72 2.98
CA ASP A 131 -10.73 -8.70 4.36
C ASP A 131 -9.46 -7.84 4.52
N VAL A 132 -8.81 -7.51 3.40
CA VAL A 132 -7.49 -6.88 3.36
C VAL A 132 -7.51 -5.50 4.00
N GLU A 133 -8.50 -4.67 3.71
CA GLU A 133 -8.53 -3.32 4.26
C GLU A 133 -8.65 -3.33 5.78
N THR A 134 -9.58 -4.11 6.32
CA THR A 134 -9.75 -4.29 7.77
C THR A 134 -8.47 -4.81 8.43
N SER A 135 -7.83 -5.82 7.85
CA SER A 135 -6.61 -6.42 8.40
C SER A 135 -5.41 -5.48 8.36
N VAL A 136 -5.21 -4.81 7.22
CA VAL A 136 -4.03 -3.97 6.99
C VAL A 136 -4.11 -2.67 7.78
N LEU A 137 -5.28 -2.03 7.88
CA LEU A 137 -5.43 -0.79 8.69
C LEU A 137 -5.14 -1.04 10.18
N GLN A 138 -5.42 -2.24 10.68
CA GLN A 138 -5.08 -2.61 12.06
C GLN A 138 -3.58 -2.72 12.30
N THR A 139 -2.83 -3.22 11.30
CA THR A 139 -1.45 -3.71 11.49
C THR A 139 -0.38 -2.85 10.82
N ALA A 140 -0.73 -1.97 9.89
CA ALA A 140 0.22 -1.14 9.17
C ALA A 140 0.88 -0.06 10.05
N GLY A 141 2.09 0.37 9.71
CA GLY A 141 2.86 1.39 10.43
C GLY A 141 3.91 0.79 11.37
N ALA A 142 4.82 1.63 11.87
CA ALA A 142 5.95 1.18 12.67
C ALA A 142 5.55 0.68 14.07
N ARG A 143 4.51 1.29 14.66
CA ARG A 143 4.02 0.99 16.01
C ARG A 143 2.50 0.85 16.01
N PRO A 144 1.94 -0.19 15.38
CA PRO A 144 0.49 -0.36 15.28
C PRO A 144 -0.21 -0.50 16.65
N TRP A 145 0.53 -0.88 17.69
CA TRP A 145 0.09 -0.97 19.08
C TRP A 145 0.28 0.32 19.91
N ASP A 146 0.86 1.39 19.35
CA ASP A 146 1.10 2.67 20.03
C ASP A 146 1.27 3.79 18.98
N ARG A 147 0.17 4.09 18.27
CA ARG A 147 0.15 4.98 17.12
C ARG A 147 0.32 6.45 17.51
N ALA A 148 1.06 7.21 16.70
CA ALA A 148 1.09 8.66 16.83
C ALA A 148 -0.22 9.28 16.31
N PRO A 149 -0.56 10.53 16.71
CA PRO A 149 -1.74 11.22 16.21
C PRO A 149 -1.81 11.28 14.68
N ASP A 150 -0.68 11.42 13.98
CA ASP A 150 -0.62 11.46 12.52
C ASP A 150 -0.93 10.11 11.87
N ASP A 151 -0.42 9.01 12.44
CA ASP A 151 -0.78 7.65 11.98
C ASP A 151 -2.29 7.42 12.11
N ILE A 152 -2.85 7.82 13.25
CA ILE A 152 -4.30 7.71 13.52
C ILE A 152 -5.06 8.52 12.49
N ARG A 153 -4.70 9.79 12.27
CA ARG A 153 -5.35 10.67 11.29
C ARG A 153 -5.41 10.03 9.90
N VAL A 154 -4.28 9.56 9.38
CA VAL A 154 -4.21 8.95 8.04
C VAL A 154 -5.07 7.68 7.96
N LEU A 155 -4.99 6.79 8.96
CA LEU A 155 -5.75 5.53 8.94
C LEU A 155 -7.26 5.77 9.07
N PHE A 156 -7.68 6.76 9.86
CA PHE A 156 -9.09 7.14 9.96
C PHE A 156 -9.60 7.81 8.68
N PHE A 157 -8.78 8.63 8.03
CA PHE A 157 -9.12 9.16 6.70
C PHE A 157 -9.36 8.05 5.69
N VAL A 158 -8.51 7.02 5.67
CA VAL A 158 -8.76 5.83 4.87
C VAL A 158 -10.09 5.20 5.29
N ALA A 159 -10.25 4.80 6.55
CA ALA A 159 -11.42 4.06 7.03
C ALA A 159 -12.77 4.76 6.77
N GLU A 160 -12.78 6.09 6.87
CA GLU A 160 -13.99 6.91 6.71
C GLU A 160 -14.20 7.43 5.29
N GLY A 161 -13.24 7.21 4.39
CA GLY A 161 -13.31 7.71 3.02
C GLY A 161 -13.19 9.23 2.91
N ARG A 162 -12.32 9.85 3.71
CA ARG A 162 -12.07 11.30 3.75
C ARG A 162 -10.59 11.63 3.50
N GLY A 163 -10.25 12.92 3.54
CA GLY A 163 -8.89 13.41 3.37
C GLY A 163 -8.49 13.61 1.92
N ASP A 164 -7.45 14.41 1.73
CA ASP A 164 -7.04 14.90 0.42
C ASP A 164 -5.52 14.74 0.25
N ILE A 165 -5.05 14.77 -0.99
CA ILE A 165 -3.63 14.93 -1.30
C ILE A 165 -3.22 16.35 -0.91
N ILE A 166 -2.17 16.46 -0.11
CA ILE A 166 -1.61 17.74 0.36
C ILE A 166 -0.36 18.09 -0.42
N ASP A 167 -0.12 19.39 -0.60
CA ASP A 167 1.08 19.92 -1.24
C ASP A 167 2.19 20.18 -0.21
N ASP A 168 1.81 20.46 1.05
CA ASP A 168 2.72 20.79 2.15
C ASP A 168 2.27 20.16 3.48
N GLU A 169 3.20 19.66 4.30
CA GLU A 169 2.86 19.01 5.57
C GLU A 169 2.19 19.96 6.58
N SER A 170 2.40 21.27 6.46
CA SER A 170 1.81 22.28 7.34
C SER A 170 0.29 22.36 7.24
N GLU A 171 -0.30 21.91 6.12
CA GLU A 171 -1.75 21.83 5.92
C GLU A 171 -2.44 20.88 6.92
N VAL A 172 -1.68 19.92 7.45
CA VAL A 172 -2.18 18.93 8.42
C VAL A 172 -1.44 18.95 9.75
N GLY A 173 -0.70 20.03 10.04
CA GLY A 173 -0.06 20.27 11.33
C GLY A 173 1.47 20.16 11.35
N GLY A 174 2.11 19.85 10.23
CA GLY A 174 3.57 19.84 10.11
C GLY A 174 4.22 18.46 10.29
N TYR A 175 5.54 18.40 10.17
CA TYR A 175 6.30 17.20 10.52
C TYR A 175 6.23 16.91 12.03
N PRO A 176 6.15 15.62 12.43
CA PRO A 176 6.14 15.25 13.83
C PRO A 176 7.45 15.69 14.51
N GLN A 177 7.32 16.21 15.73
CA GLN A 177 8.45 16.63 16.58
C GLN A 177 8.55 15.71 17.81
N PRO A 178 8.93 14.42 17.64
CA PRO A 178 9.01 13.50 18.75
C PRO A 178 10.14 13.88 19.70
N VAL A 179 9.88 13.83 21.00
CA VAL A 179 10.94 13.96 22.01
C VAL A 179 11.86 12.74 21.91
N PRO A 180 13.20 12.92 21.79
CA PRO A 180 14.12 11.80 21.77
C PRO A 180 13.95 10.92 23.01
N THR A 181 13.92 9.61 22.78
CA THR A 181 13.95 8.61 23.85
C THR A 181 15.15 7.69 23.65
N HIS A 182 15.67 7.15 24.75
CA HIS A 182 16.85 6.30 24.73
C HIS A 182 16.56 5.03 25.52
N ALA A 183 16.98 3.89 24.98
CA ALA A 183 16.97 2.62 25.66
C ALA A 183 18.35 1.96 25.47
N PRO A 184 18.96 1.39 26.52
CA PRO A 184 20.18 0.64 26.36
C PRO A 184 19.90 -0.61 25.52
N PHE A 185 20.80 -0.92 24.58
CA PHE A 185 20.78 -2.22 23.91
C PHE A 185 21.41 -3.26 24.83
N ASN A 186 20.61 -4.22 25.29
CA ASN A 186 21.08 -5.32 26.11
C ASN A 186 21.08 -6.61 25.29
N GLU A 187 22.25 -7.01 24.78
CA GLU A 187 22.43 -8.15 23.88
C GLU A 187 21.75 -9.44 24.38
N VAL A 188 21.75 -9.67 25.69
CA VAL A 188 21.20 -10.90 26.29
C VAL A 188 19.70 -11.05 26.07
N ASP A 189 18.97 -9.94 25.85
CA ASP A 189 17.52 -9.93 25.65
C ASP A 189 17.10 -10.18 24.19
N TRP A 190 18.06 -10.28 23.27
CA TRP A 190 17.81 -10.35 21.82
C TRP A 190 18.35 -11.65 21.21
N ASN A 191 17.65 -12.14 20.19
CA ASN A 191 18.23 -13.04 19.20
C ASN A 191 18.96 -12.17 18.17
N LEU A 192 20.28 -12.26 18.12
CA LEU A 192 21.12 -11.40 17.28
C LEU A 192 21.14 -11.80 15.81
N ASP A 193 20.78 -13.05 15.49
CA ASP A 193 20.69 -13.50 14.10
C ASP A 193 19.46 -12.91 13.42
N THR A 194 18.37 -12.76 14.18
CA THR A 194 17.07 -12.28 13.68
C THR A 194 16.73 -10.87 14.10
N MET A 195 17.50 -10.26 15.00
CA MET A 195 17.22 -8.98 15.65
C MET A 195 15.80 -8.92 16.24
N THR A 196 15.38 -9.99 16.92
CA THR A 196 14.08 -10.07 17.61
C THR A 196 14.24 -10.25 19.13
N PRO A 197 13.34 -9.69 19.96
CA PRO A 197 13.38 -9.90 21.41
C PRO A 197 13.10 -11.36 21.76
N LYS A 198 13.90 -11.95 22.66
CA LYS A 198 13.67 -13.32 23.17
C LYS A 198 12.34 -13.45 23.93
N SER A 199 11.84 -12.33 24.48
CA SER A 199 10.54 -12.25 25.15
C SER A 199 9.33 -12.38 24.21
N GLY A 200 9.54 -12.26 22.89
CA GLY A 200 8.48 -12.16 21.89
C GLY A 200 7.71 -10.83 21.91
N ARG A 201 8.13 -9.85 22.73
CA ARG A 201 7.53 -8.50 22.79
C ARG A 201 8.58 -7.43 22.57
N TYR A 202 8.29 -6.50 21.66
CA TYR A 202 9.15 -5.35 21.41
C TYR A 202 9.05 -4.32 22.55
N PRO A 203 10.14 -3.56 22.82
CA PRO A 203 10.10 -2.46 23.79
C PRO A 203 8.92 -1.51 23.53
N GLY A 204 8.12 -1.25 24.58
CA GLY A 204 6.95 -0.38 24.49
C GLY A 204 5.73 -1.01 23.79
N GLN A 205 5.73 -2.31 23.49
CA GLN A 205 4.58 -3.00 22.92
C GLN A 205 3.45 -3.21 23.95
N LYS A 206 2.29 -2.60 23.68
CA LYS A 206 1.06 -2.74 24.48
C LYS A 206 0.14 -3.80 23.86
N ALA A 207 -0.66 -4.48 24.67
CA ALA A 207 -1.65 -5.45 24.19
C ALA A 207 -3.01 -4.77 23.93
N GLY A 208 -3.69 -5.19 22.86
CA GLY A 208 -5.05 -4.73 22.52
C GLY A 208 -5.13 -3.41 21.72
N ALA A 209 -6.33 -3.10 21.23
CA ALA A 209 -6.60 -1.85 20.51
C ALA A 209 -6.47 -0.64 21.45
N GLN A 210 -5.79 0.43 20.99
CA GLN A 210 -5.47 1.61 21.80
C GLN A 210 -6.51 2.73 21.72
N GLU A 211 -7.55 2.59 20.90
CA GLU A 211 -8.63 3.57 20.89
C GLU A 211 -9.44 3.44 22.18
N LYS A 212 -9.48 4.52 22.98
CA LYS A 212 -10.60 4.70 23.90
C LYS A 212 -11.81 5.02 23.03
N LEU A 213 -12.68 4.03 22.81
CA LEU A 213 -14.00 4.28 22.25
C LEU A 213 -14.59 5.51 22.96
N SER A 214 -15.11 6.47 22.19
CA SER A 214 -15.94 7.49 22.82
C SER A 214 -17.07 6.78 23.58
N THR A 215 -17.57 7.39 24.65
CA THR A 215 -18.65 6.80 25.45
C THR A 215 -19.85 6.40 24.58
N ARG A 216 -20.05 7.11 23.48
CA ARG A 216 -21.07 6.84 22.46
C ARG A 216 -20.75 5.58 21.66
N ASP A 217 -19.53 5.41 21.17
CA ASP A 217 -19.15 4.27 20.32
C ASP A 217 -19.09 2.95 21.11
N ALA A 218 -18.76 3.03 22.40
CA ALA A 218 -18.85 1.88 23.31
C ALA A 218 -20.31 1.43 23.52
N ALA A 219 -21.24 2.37 23.66
CA ALA A 219 -22.67 2.07 23.82
C ALA A 219 -23.29 1.45 22.56
N MET A 220 -22.84 1.86 21.37
CA MET A 220 -23.33 1.34 20.08
C MET A 220 -22.91 -0.10 19.79
N ARG A 221 -21.80 -0.60 20.37
CA ARG A 221 -21.36 -2.00 20.22
C ARG A 221 -22.00 -2.99 21.19
N ALA A 222 -22.70 -2.48 22.21
CA ALA A 222 -23.36 -3.29 23.23
C ALA A 222 -24.83 -3.62 22.91
N GLN A 223 -25.33 -3.17 21.75
CA GLN A 223 -26.62 -3.53 21.17
C GLN A 223 -26.43 -4.54 20.04
#